data_AF-A0A7K3UNS1-F1
#
_entry.id   AF-A0A7K3UNS1-F1
#
_cell.length_a   1.000
_cell.length_b   1.000
_cell.length_c   1.000
_cell.angle_alpha   90.00
_cell.angle_beta   90.00
_cell.angle_gamma   90.00
#
_symmetry.space_group_name_H-M   'P 1'
#
loop_
_entity.id
_entity.type
_entity.pdbx_description
1 polymer ?
#
loop_
_entity_poly.entity_id
_entity_poly.type
_entity_poly.pdbx_seq_one_letter_code
_entity_poly.pdbx_strand_id
1 'polypeptide(L)'
;AADGTALPGWLSFNATTRTFSGTPTTSGTYGVKVTATDLGGLAANESFNIAVSTPGNTPPTAVADVGDATEKGGVANGSGGVVASGNVLTNDTDPNAGDTKTVTAVGFGATSGTLGTALAGTYGSLVLSASGVYSYAVNEANTAVQGLRQSINTLSDVFSYTMRDTAGATATANI
;
A
#
# COMPACT_ATOMS: atom_id res chain seq x y z
N ALA A 1 31.16 -7.48 -22.49
CA ALA A 1 29.92 -7.04 -23.13
C ALA A 1 30.12 -6.98 -24.64
N ALA A 2 29.04 -6.83 -25.41
CA ALA A 2 29.07 -6.87 -26.88
C ALA A 2 29.87 -5.73 -27.52
N ASP A 3 29.98 -4.60 -26.82
CA ASP A 3 30.78 -3.42 -27.18
C ASP A 3 32.26 -3.52 -26.77
N GLY A 4 32.70 -4.66 -26.22
CA GLY A 4 34.07 -4.87 -25.75
C GLY A 4 34.36 -4.38 -24.32
N THR A 5 33.37 -3.80 -23.63
CA THR A 5 33.52 -3.44 -22.20
C THR A 5 33.38 -4.67 -21.30
N ALA A 6 33.61 -4.52 -19.99
CA ALA A 6 33.37 -5.59 -19.01
C ALA A 6 31.89 -6.01 -18.99
N LEU A 7 31.60 -7.24 -18.54
CA LEU A 7 30.21 -7.62 -18.27
C LEU A 7 29.64 -6.77 -17.12
N PRO A 8 28.31 -6.57 -17.05
CA PRO A 8 27.68 -5.96 -15.88
C PRO A 8 28.10 -6.69 -14.61
N GLY A 9 28.33 -5.97 -13.51
CA GLY A 9 28.84 -6.56 -12.26
C GLY A 9 27.96 -7.67 -11.66
N TRP A 10 26.68 -7.73 -12.06
CA TRP A 10 25.75 -8.79 -11.66
C TRP A 10 25.80 -10.05 -12.51
N LEU A 11 26.46 -10.03 -13.68
CA LEU A 11 26.46 -11.12 -14.66
C LEU A 11 27.84 -11.80 -14.72
N SER A 12 27.87 -13.11 -14.47
CA SER A 12 29.08 -13.93 -14.59
C SER A 12 28.89 -15.05 -15.60
N PHE A 13 29.99 -15.49 -16.20
CA PHE A 13 30.02 -16.66 -17.09
C PHE A 13 30.89 -17.75 -16.49
N ASN A 14 30.32 -18.94 -16.30
CA ASN A 14 31.07 -20.12 -15.88
C ASN A 14 31.52 -20.90 -17.12
N ALA A 15 32.82 -20.90 -17.39
CA ALA A 15 33.40 -21.57 -18.56
C ALA A 15 33.33 -23.10 -18.49
N THR A 16 33.29 -23.69 -17.29
CA THR A 16 33.19 -25.14 -17.09
C THR A 16 31.80 -25.65 -17.45
N THR A 17 30.76 -24.96 -17.00
CA THR A 17 29.36 -25.33 -17.26
C THR A 17 28.77 -24.66 -18.50
N ARG A 18 29.49 -23.67 -19.07
CA ARG A 18 29.06 -22.84 -20.19
C ARG A 18 27.75 -22.09 -19.93
N THR A 19 27.56 -21.63 -18.69
CA THR A 19 26.34 -20.94 -18.26
C THR A 19 26.61 -19.52 -17.79
N PHE A 20 25.71 -18.61 -18.14
CA PHE A 20 25.62 -17.30 -17.51
C PHE A 20 24.75 -17.39 -16.25
N SER A 21 25.14 -16.68 -15.19
CA SER A 21 24.34 -16.57 -13.96
C SER A 21 24.53 -15.20 -13.30
N GLY A 22 23.52 -14.76 -12.54
CA GLY A 22 23.52 -13.43 -11.95
C GLY A 22 22.17 -13.00 -11.39
N THR A 23 22.18 -11.89 -10.65
CA THR A 23 20.97 -11.21 -10.16
C THR A 23 21.01 -9.75 -10.62
N PRO A 24 20.26 -9.37 -11.68
CA PRO A 24 20.30 -8.02 -12.19
C PRO A 24 19.99 -6.96 -11.13
N THR A 25 20.80 -5.91 -11.07
CA THR A 25 20.65 -4.80 -10.11
C THR A 25 20.13 -3.51 -10.74
N THR A 26 20.04 -3.47 -12.06
CA THR A 26 19.66 -2.28 -12.82
C THR A 26 18.90 -2.72 -14.06
N SER A 27 17.82 -2.01 -14.40
CA SER A 27 17.09 -2.24 -15.64
C SER A 27 17.86 -1.71 -16.84
N GLY A 28 17.63 -2.31 -18.00
CA GLY A 28 18.30 -1.93 -19.24
C GLY A 28 18.45 -3.10 -20.19
N THR A 29 19.02 -2.80 -21.35
CA THR A 29 19.38 -3.80 -22.36
C THR A 29 20.89 -3.97 -22.36
N TYR A 30 21.35 -5.20 -22.11
CA TYR A 30 22.76 -5.54 -22.00
C TYR A 30 23.17 -6.42 -23.16
N GLY A 31 24.03 -5.88 -24.04
CA GLY A 31 24.62 -6.65 -25.13
C GLY A 31 25.70 -7.60 -24.60
N VAL A 32 25.59 -8.88 -24.93
CA VAL A 32 26.60 -9.91 -24.64
C VAL A 32 27.15 -10.44 -25.94
N LYS A 33 28.48 -10.49 -26.06
CA LYS A 33 29.19 -11.17 -27.15
C LYS A 33 29.91 -12.37 -26.59
N VAL A 34 29.65 -13.53 -27.15
CA VAL A 34 30.35 -14.78 -26.85
C VAL A 34 31.32 -15.04 -27.99
N THR A 35 32.55 -15.42 -27.66
CA THR A 35 33.58 -15.80 -28.64
C THR A 35 34.07 -17.21 -28.30
N ALA A 36 33.95 -18.12 -29.26
CA ALA A 36 34.51 -19.47 -29.17
C ALA A 36 35.75 -19.52 -30.05
N THR A 37 36.87 -19.98 -29.50
CA THR A 37 38.13 -20.16 -30.23
C THR A 37 38.50 -21.63 -30.19
N ASP A 38 38.83 -22.22 -31.34
CA ASP A 38 39.30 -23.61 -31.41
C ASP A 38 40.79 -23.74 -31.05
N LEU A 39 41.30 -24.97 -31.00
CA LEU A 39 42.72 -25.25 -30.71
C LEU A 39 43.68 -24.73 -31.80
N GLY A 40 43.17 -24.46 -33.01
CA GLY A 40 43.92 -23.87 -34.11
C GLY A 40 43.95 -22.34 -34.09
N GLY A 41 43.24 -21.71 -33.14
CA GLY A 41 43.17 -20.25 -32.99
C GLY A 41 42.10 -19.58 -33.86
N LEU A 42 41.26 -20.33 -34.59
CA LEU A 42 40.14 -19.77 -35.33
C LEU A 42 38.99 -19.47 -34.36
N ALA A 43 38.37 -18.30 -34.52
CA ALA A 43 37.31 -17.84 -33.63
C ALA A 43 36.00 -17.57 -34.38
N ALA A 44 34.89 -17.98 -33.77
CA ALA A 44 33.54 -17.58 -34.12
C ALA A 44 32.94 -16.75 -32.97
N ASN A 45 32.07 -15.79 -33.30
CA ASN A 45 31.40 -14.97 -32.30
C ASN A 45 29.91 -14.80 -32.60
N GLU A 46 29.15 -14.64 -31.53
CA GLU A 46 27.72 -14.38 -31.56
C GLU A 46 27.40 -13.27 -30.55
N SER A 47 26.43 -12.42 -30.87
CA SER A 47 25.95 -11.38 -29.97
C SER A 47 24.44 -11.49 -29.75
N PHE A 48 24.01 -11.33 -28.51
CA PHE A 48 22.61 -11.28 -28.12
C PHE A 48 22.40 -10.24 -27.03
N ASN A 49 21.13 -9.86 -26.83
CA ASN A 49 20.75 -8.90 -25.80
C ASN A 49 20.07 -9.61 -24.63
N ILE A 50 20.42 -9.19 -23.41
CA ILE A 50 19.67 -9.51 -22.20
C ILE A 50 18.86 -8.27 -21.84
N ALA A 51 17.53 -8.36 -21.90
CA ALA A 51 16.64 -7.31 -21.44
C ALA A 51 16.32 -7.54 -19.96
N VAL A 52 16.63 -6.54 -19.12
CA VAL A 52 16.27 -6.52 -17.70
C VAL A 52 15.27 -5.38 -17.50
N SER A 53 14.09 -5.71 -16.95
CA SER A 53 13.10 -4.72 -16.54
C SER A 53 12.90 -4.77 -15.03
N THR A 54 12.65 -3.61 -14.44
CA THR A 54 12.00 -3.53 -13.12
C THR A 54 10.51 -3.82 -13.33
N PRO A 55 9.87 -4.63 -12.47
CA PRO A 55 8.41 -4.69 -12.46
C PRO A 55 7.85 -3.26 -12.36
N GLY A 56 6.93 -2.90 -13.25
CA GLY A 56 6.26 -1.60 -13.17
C GLY A 56 5.44 -1.52 -11.89
N ASN A 57 5.30 -0.32 -11.31
CA ASN A 57 4.40 -0.12 -10.19
C ASN A 57 2.96 0.07 -10.69
N THR A 58 2.02 -0.68 -10.15
CA THR A 58 0.59 -0.51 -10.38
C THR A 58 -0.02 0.08 -9.12
N PRO A 59 -0.76 1.21 -9.20
CA PRO A 59 -1.32 1.83 -8.00
C PRO A 59 -2.18 0.86 -7.17
N PRO A 60 -2.21 1.01 -5.84
CA PRO A 60 -3.09 0.22 -5.00
C PRO A 60 -4.55 0.51 -5.32
N THR A 61 -5.44 -0.39 -4.91
CA THR A 61 -6.89 -0.16 -4.88
C THR A 61 -7.34 -0.07 -3.43
N ALA A 62 -7.96 1.06 -3.09
CA ALA A 62 -8.61 1.29 -1.81
C ALA A 62 -10.10 0.97 -1.91
N VAL A 63 -10.66 0.31 -0.90
CA VAL A 63 -12.05 -0.14 -0.83
C VAL A 63 -12.70 0.48 0.40
N ALA A 64 -13.92 0.97 0.24
CA ALA A 64 -14.63 1.61 1.35
C ALA A 64 -14.90 0.62 2.50
N ASP A 65 -14.81 1.15 3.71
CA ASP A 65 -15.07 0.45 4.95
C ASP A 65 -16.36 0.96 5.61
N VAL A 66 -16.86 0.18 6.56
CA VAL A 66 -17.98 0.57 7.42
C VAL A 66 -17.66 0.12 8.83
N GLY A 67 -17.90 0.99 9.81
CA GLY A 67 -17.79 0.68 11.23
C GLY A 67 -19.01 1.18 12.00
N ASP A 68 -19.59 0.31 12.82
CA ASP A 68 -20.75 0.64 13.66
C ASP A 68 -20.31 0.95 15.09
N ALA A 69 -20.74 2.10 15.60
CA ALA A 69 -20.58 2.51 17.00
C ALA A 69 -21.95 2.73 17.63
N THR A 70 -22.08 2.40 18.91
CA THR A 70 -23.32 2.57 19.68
C THR A 70 -23.08 3.58 20.78
N GLU A 71 -23.98 4.55 20.91
CA GLU A 71 -24.03 5.51 22.02
C GLU A 71 -24.19 4.79 23.37
N LYS A 72 -23.71 5.43 24.44
CA LYS A 72 -24.04 5.02 25.80
C LYS A 72 -25.48 5.39 26.15
N GLY A 73 -26.15 4.53 26.91
CA GLY A 73 -27.48 4.76 27.45
C GLY A 73 -27.50 5.00 28.96
N GLY A 74 -28.72 5.01 29.52
CA GLY A 74 -28.98 5.18 30.94
C GLY A 74 -28.97 6.64 31.42
N VAL A 75 -29.09 6.85 32.74
CA VAL A 75 -28.99 8.18 33.32
C VAL A 75 -27.57 8.70 33.13
N ALA A 76 -27.42 9.87 32.50
CA ALA A 76 -26.14 10.53 32.23
C ALA A 76 -25.11 9.63 31.50
N ASN A 77 -25.56 8.82 30.55
CA ASN A 77 -24.70 8.02 29.66
C ASN A 77 -23.78 7.05 30.43
N GLY A 78 -24.28 6.52 31.55
CA GLY A 78 -23.55 5.64 32.46
C GLY A 78 -23.53 4.17 32.08
N SER A 79 -24.23 3.73 31.01
CA SER A 79 -24.39 2.31 30.69
C SER A 79 -24.15 2.00 29.21
N GLY A 80 -23.45 0.91 28.92
CA GLY A 80 -23.27 0.40 27.56
C GLY A 80 -22.35 1.26 26.70
N GLY A 81 -22.70 1.38 25.42
CA GLY A 81 -21.92 2.01 24.36
C GLY A 81 -20.80 1.11 23.83
N VAL A 82 -20.52 1.23 22.53
CA VAL A 82 -19.47 0.47 21.83
C VAL A 82 -18.79 1.39 20.83
N VAL A 83 -17.46 1.42 20.83
CA VAL A 83 -16.67 2.12 19.80
C VAL A 83 -16.62 1.26 18.53
N ALA A 84 -16.68 1.89 17.35
CA ALA A 84 -16.31 1.17 16.13
C ALA A 84 -14.79 1.05 16.09
N SER A 85 -14.27 -0.10 15.67
CA SER A 85 -12.83 -0.30 15.52
C SER A 85 -12.55 -1.35 14.46
N GLY A 86 -11.41 -1.23 13.79
CA GLY A 86 -11.01 -2.17 12.75
C GLY A 86 -9.72 -1.71 12.08
N ASN A 87 -9.51 -2.18 10.85
CA ASN A 87 -8.39 -1.74 10.02
C ASN A 87 -8.84 -1.53 8.57
N VAL A 88 -8.73 -0.28 8.08
CA VAL A 88 -9.13 0.11 6.71
C VAL A 88 -8.34 -0.63 5.63
N LEU A 89 -7.12 -1.08 5.93
CA LEU A 89 -6.25 -1.74 4.96
C LEU A 89 -6.58 -3.22 4.73
N THR A 90 -7.59 -3.77 5.42
CA THR A 90 -7.86 -5.22 5.42
C THR A 90 -8.47 -5.71 4.10
N ASN A 91 -9.30 -4.89 3.48
CA ASN A 91 -9.97 -5.17 2.19
C ASN A 91 -9.25 -4.51 0.99
N ASP A 92 -8.22 -3.70 1.26
CA ASP A 92 -7.43 -3.04 0.24
C ASP A 92 -6.41 -3.97 -0.43
N THR A 93 -6.15 -3.77 -1.72
CA THR A 93 -5.31 -4.68 -2.52
C THR A 93 -4.27 -3.95 -3.34
N ASP A 94 -3.08 -4.56 -3.49
CA ASP A 94 -2.02 -4.05 -4.34
C ASP A 94 -1.62 -5.14 -5.35
N PRO A 95 -1.64 -4.87 -6.66
CA PRO A 95 -1.27 -5.87 -7.66
C PRO A 95 0.21 -6.27 -7.62
N ASN A 96 1.09 -5.44 -7.03
CA ASN A 96 2.51 -5.69 -6.96
C ASN A 96 2.85 -6.63 -5.79
N ALA A 97 3.36 -7.82 -6.13
CA ALA A 97 3.68 -8.85 -5.13
C ALA A 97 4.75 -8.37 -4.15
N GLY A 98 4.45 -8.48 -2.84
CA GLY A 98 5.36 -8.07 -1.77
C GLY A 98 5.32 -6.59 -1.44
N ASP A 99 4.43 -5.80 -2.07
CA ASP A 99 4.24 -4.41 -1.72
C ASP A 99 3.50 -4.24 -0.37
N THR A 100 3.75 -3.12 0.29
CA THR A 100 3.16 -2.76 1.58
C THR A 100 2.17 -1.63 1.42
N LYS A 101 1.19 -1.56 2.33
CA LYS A 101 0.16 -0.52 2.36
C LYS A 101 0.33 0.32 3.61
N THR A 102 0.30 1.63 3.49
CA THR A 102 0.39 2.55 4.63
C THR A 102 -0.57 3.72 4.41
N VAL A 103 -1.37 4.03 5.42
CA VAL A 103 -2.24 5.22 5.42
C VAL A 103 -1.36 6.47 5.55
N THR A 104 -1.62 7.46 4.72
CA THR A 104 -0.85 8.72 4.66
C THR A 104 -1.69 9.96 4.97
N ALA A 105 -3.01 9.89 4.81
CA ALA A 105 -3.91 10.99 5.13
C ALA A 105 -5.26 10.49 5.61
N VAL A 106 -5.92 11.33 6.41
CA VAL A 106 -7.31 11.17 6.84
C VAL A 106 -8.00 12.54 6.76
N GLY A 107 -9.28 12.55 6.44
CA GLY A 107 -10.05 13.79 6.30
C GLY A 107 -11.53 13.63 6.60
N PHE A 108 -12.19 14.76 6.89
CA PHE A 108 -13.63 14.87 7.08
C PHE A 108 -14.12 16.12 6.35
N GLY A 109 -14.84 15.94 5.24
CA GLY A 109 -15.17 17.03 4.32
C GLY A 109 -13.91 17.75 3.82
N ALA A 110 -13.82 19.06 4.06
CA ALA A 110 -12.63 19.86 3.72
C ALA A 110 -11.53 19.86 4.80
N THR A 111 -11.79 19.24 5.96
CA THR A 111 -10.86 19.25 7.10
C THR A 111 -9.89 18.09 6.97
N SER A 112 -8.60 18.39 6.88
CA SER A 112 -7.55 17.37 7.00
C SER A 112 -7.27 17.04 8.47
N GLY A 113 -7.14 15.76 8.79
CA GLY A 113 -6.74 15.29 10.11
C GLY A 113 -5.25 14.98 10.21
N THR A 114 -4.81 14.63 11.41
CA THR A 114 -3.48 14.10 11.69
C THR A 114 -3.60 12.64 12.12
N LEU A 115 -2.85 11.73 11.50
CA LEU A 115 -2.91 10.30 11.83
C LEU A 115 -2.53 10.06 13.30
N GLY A 116 -3.26 9.15 13.95
CA GLY A 116 -3.13 8.83 15.36
C GLY A 116 -3.76 9.85 16.31
N THR A 117 -4.38 10.91 15.78
CA THR A 117 -5.13 11.91 16.58
C THR A 117 -6.60 11.89 16.22
N ALA A 118 -7.44 12.31 17.16
CA ALA A 118 -8.88 12.37 16.95
C ALA A 118 -9.23 13.48 15.94
N LEU A 119 -9.83 13.09 14.82
CA LEU A 119 -10.47 13.97 13.86
C LEU A 119 -11.97 13.99 14.14
N ALA A 120 -12.49 15.16 14.51
CA ALA A 120 -13.91 15.32 14.79
C ALA A 120 -14.75 15.21 13.51
N GLY A 121 -15.76 14.35 13.55
CA GLY A 121 -16.90 14.34 12.63
C GLY A 121 -18.07 15.15 13.20
N THR A 122 -19.26 14.91 12.67
CA THR A 122 -20.51 15.52 13.17
C THR A 122 -20.96 14.89 14.48
N TYR A 123 -20.88 13.56 14.59
CA TYR A 123 -21.49 12.77 15.66
C TYR A 123 -20.47 12.10 16.58
N GLY A 124 -19.19 12.21 16.27
CA GLY A 124 -18.11 11.57 17.02
C GLY A 124 -16.74 11.98 16.51
N SER A 125 -15.75 11.15 16.78
CA SER A 125 -14.38 11.38 16.29
C SER A 125 -13.70 10.10 15.89
N LEU A 126 -12.98 10.15 14.76
CA LEU A 126 -12.17 9.06 14.23
C LEU A 126 -10.70 9.26 14.61
N VAL A 127 -10.07 8.24 15.16
CA VAL A 127 -8.61 8.12 15.26
C VAL A 127 -8.19 7.07 14.24
N LEU A 128 -7.40 7.45 13.23
CA LEU A 128 -6.86 6.54 12.22
C LEU A 128 -5.33 6.61 12.22
N SER A 129 -4.67 5.47 12.31
CA SER A 129 -3.20 5.37 12.32
C SER A 129 -2.62 5.03 10.94
N ALA A 130 -1.30 5.19 10.78
CA ALA A 130 -0.61 4.84 9.54
C ALA A 130 -0.69 3.34 9.19
N SER A 131 -0.87 2.46 10.18
CA SER A 131 -1.07 1.02 9.96
C SER A 131 -2.50 0.65 9.56
N GLY A 132 -3.37 1.64 9.41
CA GLY A 132 -4.78 1.45 9.06
C GLY A 132 -5.70 1.14 10.22
N VAL A 133 -5.15 0.85 11.41
CA VAL A 133 -5.96 0.62 12.61
C VAL A 133 -6.70 1.90 12.96
N TYR A 134 -8.01 1.79 13.14
CA TYR A 134 -8.89 2.89 13.48
C TYR A 134 -9.76 2.60 14.71
N SER A 135 -10.19 3.68 15.36
CA SER A 135 -11.30 3.67 16.31
C SER A 135 -12.18 4.90 16.11
N TYR A 136 -13.49 4.73 16.17
CA TYR A 136 -14.45 5.83 16.17
C TYR A 136 -15.24 5.84 17.48
N ALA A 137 -15.20 6.97 18.18
CA ALA A 137 -15.92 7.18 19.42
C ALA A 137 -17.06 8.18 19.21
N VAL A 138 -18.26 7.81 19.67
CA VAL A 138 -19.45 8.64 19.64
C VAL A 138 -19.27 9.85 20.58
N ASN A 139 -19.74 11.02 20.15
CA ASN A 139 -19.86 12.18 21.00
C ASN A 139 -21.15 12.09 21.82
N GLU A 140 -21.02 11.57 23.04
CA GLU A 140 -22.10 11.38 24.02
C GLU A 140 -22.73 12.70 24.53
N ALA A 141 -22.30 13.85 24.04
CA ALA A 141 -22.92 15.15 24.33
C ALA A 141 -23.66 15.72 23.12
N ASN A 142 -23.59 15.08 21.95
CA ASN A 142 -24.25 15.53 20.74
C ASN A 142 -25.77 15.32 20.85
N THR A 143 -26.56 16.38 20.68
CA THR A 143 -28.02 16.32 20.87
C THR A 143 -28.75 15.48 19.83
N ALA A 144 -28.21 15.33 18.62
CA ALA A 144 -28.75 14.44 17.59
C ALA A 144 -28.49 12.98 17.95
N VAL A 145 -27.31 12.69 18.49
CA VAL A 145 -26.96 11.38 19.05
C VAL A 145 -27.91 11.04 20.21
N GLN A 146 -28.03 11.90 21.23
CA GLN A 146 -29.00 11.70 22.33
C GLN A 146 -30.47 11.59 21.87
N GLY A 147 -30.76 12.01 20.64
CA GLY A 147 -32.06 11.93 19.99
C GLY A 147 -32.38 10.55 19.38
N LEU A 148 -31.46 9.59 19.39
CA LEU A 148 -31.64 8.24 18.87
C LEU A 148 -32.52 7.42 19.83
N ARG A 149 -33.83 7.40 19.56
CA ARG A 149 -34.83 6.79 20.47
C ARG A 149 -35.19 5.34 20.12
N GLN A 150 -34.80 4.86 18.94
CA GLN A 150 -35.12 3.53 18.46
C GLN A 150 -33.86 2.85 17.92
N SER A 151 -33.77 1.52 18.03
CA SER A 151 -32.65 0.73 17.54
C SER A 151 -32.47 0.77 16.02
N ILE A 152 -33.47 1.26 15.28
CA ILE A 152 -33.42 1.47 13.83
C ILE A 152 -32.93 2.86 13.44
N ASN A 153 -32.77 3.78 14.39
CA ASN A 153 -32.27 5.11 14.10
C ASN A 153 -30.74 5.07 14.02
N THR A 154 -30.20 5.56 12.92
CA THR A 154 -28.76 5.63 12.69
C THR A 154 -28.37 7.04 12.26
N LEU A 155 -27.14 7.41 12.60
CA LEU A 155 -26.45 8.61 12.13
C LEU A 155 -25.15 8.15 11.49
N SER A 156 -24.65 8.91 10.52
CA SER A 156 -23.44 8.57 9.78
C SER A 156 -22.53 9.78 9.68
N ASP A 157 -21.28 9.58 10.05
CA ASP A 157 -20.16 10.37 9.54
C ASP A 157 -19.46 9.57 8.45
N VAL A 158 -18.87 10.26 7.47
CA VAL A 158 -18.08 9.66 6.41
C VAL A 158 -16.74 10.38 6.37
N PHE A 159 -15.68 9.66 6.69
CA PHE A 159 -14.30 10.13 6.61
C PHE A 159 -13.67 9.62 5.32
N SER A 160 -12.72 10.37 4.78
CA SER A 160 -11.85 9.88 3.72
C SER A 160 -10.50 9.46 4.30
N TYR A 161 -9.90 8.42 3.72
CA TYR A 161 -8.51 8.06 3.99
C TYR A 161 -7.76 7.86 2.68
N THR A 162 -6.47 8.22 2.68
CA THR A 162 -5.56 7.96 1.58
C THR A 162 -4.47 7.03 2.07
N MET A 163 -4.17 6.03 1.25
CA MET A 163 -3.07 5.09 1.46
C MET A 163 -2.10 5.15 0.29
N ARG A 164 -0.88 4.66 0.51
CA ARG A 164 0.12 4.48 -0.54
C ARG A 164 0.76 3.10 -0.53
N ASP A 165 1.29 2.73 -1.68
CA ASP A 165 2.24 1.64 -1.85
C ASP A 165 3.70 2.08 -1.54
N THR A 166 4.65 1.16 -1.63
CA THR A 166 6.08 1.40 -1.36
C THR A 166 6.72 2.30 -2.42
N ALA A 167 6.19 2.31 -3.65
CA ALA A 167 6.63 3.19 -4.73
C ALA A 167 6.03 4.61 -4.64
N GLY A 168 5.09 4.84 -3.72
CA GLY A 168 4.45 6.11 -3.44
C GLY A 168 3.18 6.38 -4.25
N ALA A 169 2.67 5.44 -5.05
CA ALA A 169 1.37 5.63 -5.69
C ALA A 169 0.26 5.47 -4.65
N THR A 170 -0.81 6.24 -4.83
CA THR A 170 -1.84 6.43 -3.80
C THR A 170 -3.22 5.99 -4.26
N ALA A 171 -4.03 5.54 -3.31
CA ALA A 171 -5.47 5.32 -3.48
C ALA A 171 -6.24 5.93 -2.31
N THR A 172 -7.50 6.29 -2.53
CA THR A 172 -8.36 6.91 -1.51
C THR A 172 -9.71 6.20 -1.48
N ALA A 173 -10.22 5.96 -0.27
CA ALA A 173 -11.56 5.45 -0.03
C ALA A 173 -12.14 6.11 1.23
N ASN A 174 -13.32 5.65 1.64
CA ASN A 174 -14.06 6.20 2.78
C ASN A 174 -14.20 5.16 3.90
N ILE A 175 -14.34 5.65 5.13
CA ILE A 175 -14.76 4.89 6.31
C ILE A 175 -15.79 5.65 7.14
#